data_AF-E5XTC1-F1
#
_entry.id   AF-E5XTC1-F1
#
_cell.length_a   1.000
_cell.length_b   1.000
_cell.length_c   1.000
_cell.angle_alpha   90.00
_cell.angle_beta   90.00
_cell.angle_gamma   90.00
#
_symmetry.space_group_name_H-M   'P 1'
#
loop_
_entity.id
_entity.type
_entity.pdbx_description
1 polymer ?
#
loop_
_entity_poly.entity_id
_entity_poly.type
_entity_poly.pdbx_seq_one_letter_code
_entity_poly.pdbx_strand_id
1 'polypeptide(L)'
;MKLDTEKARQSGREVLAAKDELSGDGTPDSLRAAAEGVKGLALQDALAACAEGYEGFKTRFGNELDYIGHTVIAAAEIIDMTDEAAQASIARLDIPG
;
A
#
# COMPACT_ATOMS: atom_id res chain seq x y z
N MET A 1 5.38 -10.56 24.47
CA MET A 1 4.68 -10.87 23.20
C MET A 1 5.72 -10.76 22.10
N LYS A 2 5.99 -11.84 21.34
CA LYS A 2 6.96 -11.81 20.23
C LYS A 2 6.21 -11.37 18.96
N LEU A 3 6.78 -10.45 18.18
CA LEU A 3 6.20 -10.10 16.89
C LEU A 3 6.38 -11.29 15.95
N ASP A 4 5.31 -11.66 15.24
CA ASP A 4 5.37 -12.60 14.13
C ASP A 4 5.76 -11.80 12.87
N THR A 5 7.05 -11.79 12.58
CA THR A 5 7.65 -11.02 11.48
C THR A 5 7.23 -11.54 10.10
N GLU A 6 6.95 -12.84 9.97
CA GLU A 6 6.39 -13.42 8.75
C GLU A 6 4.98 -12.90 8.50
N LYS A 7 4.13 -12.90 9.53
CA LYS A 7 2.78 -12.34 9.44
C LYS A 7 2.81 -10.85 9.10
N ALA A 8 3.74 -10.09 9.69
CA ALA A 8 3.92 -8.68 9.35
C ALA A 8 4.30 -8.48 7.88
N ARG A 9 5.27 -9.26 7.36
CA ARG A 9 5.66 -9.22 5.94
C ARG A 9 4.48 -9.57 5.03
N GLN A 10 3.70 -10.59 5.39
CA GLN A 10 2.50 -10.97 4.64
C GLN A 10 1.46 -9.83 4.62
N SER A 11 1.16 -9.21 5.76
CA SER A 11 0.24 -8.06 5.80
C SER A 11 0.76 -6.86 5.00
N GLY A 12 2.06 -6.60 4.99
CA GLY A 12 2.65 -5.56 4.14
C GLY A 12 2.46 -5.86 2.64
N ARG A 13 2.62 -7.11 2.21
CA ARG A 13 2.36 -7.54 0.83
C ARG A 13 0.89 -7.43 0.44
N GLU A 14 -0.03 -7.73 1.35
CA GLU A 14 -1.47 -7.56 1.13
C GLU A 14 -1.85 -6.09 0.90
N VAL A 15 -1.22 -5.17 1.65
CA VAL A 15 -1.40 -3.72 1.44
C VAL A 15 -0.87 -3.29 0.07
N LEU A 16 0.30 -3.80 -0.35
CA LEU A 16 0.83 -3.53 -1.69
C LEU A 16 -0.06 -4.11 -2.81
N ALA A 17 -0.64 -5.29 -2.61
CA ALA A 17 -1.60 -5.85 -3.56
C ALA A 17 -2.87 -4.97 -3.67
N ALA A 18 -3.37 -4.43 -2.56
CA ALA A 18 -4.50 -3.49 -2.58
C ALA A 18 -4.18 -2.18 -3.34
N LYS A 19 -2.93 -1.70 -3.27
CA LYS A 19 -2.47 -0.57 -4.10
C LYS A 19 -2.50 -0.92 -5.58
N ASP A 20 -2.04 -2.10 -5.96
CA ASP A 20 -2.02 -2.54 -7.36
C ASP A 20 -3.45 -2.68 -7.91
N GLU A 21 -4.37 -3.26 -7.12
CA GLU A 21 -5.80 -3.31 -7.44
C GLU A 21 -6.39 -1.91 -7.64
N LEU A 22 -6.13 -0.99 -6.70
CA LEU A 22 -6.61 0.39 -6.81
C LEU A 22 -6.05 1.09 -8.06
N SER A 23 -4.79 0.87 -8.38
CA SER A 23 -4.13 1.48 -9.53
C SER A 23 -4.75 1.01 -10.86
N GLY A 24 -5.17 -0.26 -10.91
CA GLY A 24 -5.85 -0.89 -12.04
C GLY A 24 -7.31 -0.46 -12.25
N ASP A 25 -7.90 0.33 -11.35
CA ASP A 25 -9.29 0.77 -11.47
C ASP A 25 -9.49 1.72 -12.67
N GLY A 26 -10.27 1.28 -13.66
CA GLY A 26 -10.61 2.03 -14.88
C GLY A 26 -11.79 3.01 -14.75
N THR A 27 -12.29 3.26 -13.55
CA THR A 27 -13.40 4.20 -13.29
C THR A 27 -13.14 5.61 -13.84
N PRO A 28 -11.94 6.22 -13.67
CA PRO A 28 -11.65 7.53 -14.26
C PRO A 28 -11.82 7.56 -15.79
N ASP A 29 -11.31 6.54 -16.49
CA ASP A 29 -11.41 6.47 -17.94
C ASP A 29 -12.87 6.29 -18.40
N SER A 30 -13.64 5.50 -17.65
CA SER A 30 -15.07 5.33 -17.89
C SER A 30 -15.84 6.65 -17.71
N LEU A 31 -15.48 7.45 -16.71
CA LEU A 31 -16.07 8.77 -16.47
C LEU A 31 -15.69 9.77 -17.57
N ARG A 32 -14.44 9.76 -18.05
CA ARG A 32 -14.01 10.60 -19.19
C ARG A 32 -14.76 10.21 -20.47
N ALA A 33 -14.88 8.91 -20.75
CA ALA A 33 -15.63 8.43 -21.90
C ALA A 33 -17.11 8.82 -21.82
N ALA A 34 -17.72 8.72 -20.64
CA ALA A 34 -19.08 9.18 -20.42
C ALA A 34 -19.22 10.69 -20.62
N ALA A 35 -18.27 11.49 -20.13
CA ALA A 35 -18.26 12.95 -20.31
C ALA A 35 -18.24 13.33 -21.80
N GLU A 36 -17.41 12.67 -22.61
CA GLU A 36 -17.39 12.87 -24.07
C GLU A 36 -18.71 12.44 -24.74
N GLY A 37 -19.34 11.37 -24.25
CA GLY A 37 -20.63 10.91 -24.74
C GLY A 37 -21.80 11.87 -24.47
N VAL A 38 -21.68 12.73 -23.46
CA VAL A 38 -22.70 13.73 -23.09
C VAL A 38 -22.28 15.17 -23.41
N LYS A 39 -21.33 15.34 -24.34
CA LYS A 39 -20.76 16.65 -24.67
C LYS A 39 -21.84 17.68 -25.02
N GLY A 40 -21.74 18.85 -24.40
CA GLY A 40 -22.71 19.95 -24.55
C GLY A 40 -23.92 19.86 -23.61
N LEU A 41 -24.04 18.80 -22.80
CA LEU A 41 -25.00 18.72 -21.71
C LEU A 41 -24.37 19.21 -20.40
N ALA A 42 -25.21 19.69 -19.49
CA ALA A 42 -24.77 20.17 -18.17
C ALA A 42 -24.02 19.11 -17.33
N LEU A 43 -24.19 17.83 -17.64
CA LEU A 43 -23.54 16.73 -16.93
C LEU A 43 -22.08 16.49 -17.37
N GLN A 44 -21.65 17.01 -18.52
CA GLN A 44 -20.30 16.82 -19.06
C GLN A 44 -19.24 17.23 -18.04
N ASP A 45 -19.32 18.46 -17.53
CA ASP A 45 -18.32 19.02 -16.61
C ASP A 45 -18.30 18.26 -15.27
N ALA A 46 -19.48 17.81 -14.81
CA ALA A 46 -19.59 17.02 -13.58
C ALA A 46 -18.90 15.65 -13.73
N LEU A 47 -19.05 14.98 -14.87
CA LEU A 47 -18.39 13.69 -15.13
C LEU A 47 -16.87 13.85 -15.27
N ALA A 48 -16.43 14.90 -15.97
CA ALA A 48 -15.00 15.23 -16.10
C ALA A 48 -14.37 15.53 -14.72
N ALA A 49 -15.04 16.33 -13.89
CA ALA A 49 -14.59 16.63 -12.53
C ALA A 49 -14.57 15.38 -11.63
N CYS A 50 -15.56 14.49 -11.74
CA CYS A 50 -15.55 13.21 -11.03
C CYS A 50 -14.35 12.34 -11.45
N ALA A 51 -14.01 12.30 -12.74
CA ALA A 51 -12.85 11.56 -13.23
C ALA A 51 -11.54 12.09 -12.62
N GLU A 52 -11.34 13.41 -12.64
CA GLU A 52 -10.17 14.06 -12.04
C GLU A 52 -10.09 13.83 -10.53
N GLY A 53 -11.22 13.98 -9.82
CA GLY A 53 -11.29 13.73 -8.39
C GLY A 53 -10.93 12.28 -8.04
N TYR A 54 -11.39 11.32 -8.84
CA TYR A 54 -11.09 9.90 -8.64
C TYR A 54 -9.62 9.58 -8.91
N GLU A 55 -8.98 10.17 -9.92
CA GLU A 55 -7.53 10.02 -10.14
C GLU A 55 -6.72 10.60 -8.98
N GLY A 56 -7.12 11.77 -8.48
CA GLY A 56 -6.50 12.38 -7.32
C GLY A 56 -6.60 11.47 -6.10
N PHE A 57 -7.77 10.86 -5.90
CA PHE A 57 -7.97 9.83 -4.86
C PHE A 57 -7.06 8.61 -5.07
N LYS A 58 -7.07 7.99 -6.26
CA LYS A 58 -6.23 6.83 -6.59
C LYS A 58 -4.77 7.10 -6.30
N THR A 59 -4.27 8.25 -6.75
CA THR A 59 -2.88 8.66 -6.58
C THR A 59 -2.54 8.82 -5.09
N ARG A 60 -3.34 9.61 -4.36
CA ARG A 60 -3.08 9.88 -2.95
C ARG A 60 -3.17 8.60 -2.12
N PHE A 61 -4.25 7.85 -2.25
CA PHE A 61 -4.46 6.65 -1.45
C PHE A 61 -3.50 5.52 -1.85
N GLY A 62 -3.17 5.40 -3.13
CA GLY A 62 -2.13 4.49 -3.61
C GLY A 62 -0.75 4.80 -3.00
N ASN A 63 -0.37 6.07 -2.88
CA ASN A 63 0.87 6.45 -2.21
C ASN A 63 0.88 6.09 -0.72
N GLU A 64 -0.25 6.25 -0.01
CA GLU A 64 -0.37 5.84 1.40
C GLU A 64 -0.25 4.32 1.56
N LEU A 65 -0.91 3.55 0.69
CA LEU A 65 -0.80 2.08 0.70
C LEU A 65 0.64 1.63 0.40
N ASP A 66 1.31 2.25 -0.57
CA ASP A 66 2.71 1.97 -0.87
C ASP A 66 3.62 2.24 0.34
N TYR A 67 3.46 3.40 0.97
CA TYR A 67 4.22 3.77 2.17
C TYR A 67 3.98 2.77 3.32
N ILE A 68 2.73 2.45 3.62
CA ILE A 68 2.37 1.54 4.72
C ILE A 68 2.92 0.14 4.45
N GLY A 69 2.71 -0.39 3.24
CA GLY A 69 3.16 -1.72 2.85
C GLY A 69 4.67 -1.89 3.00
N HIS A 70 5.44 -0.94 2.46
CA HIS A 70 6.90 -0.94 2.60
C HIS A 70 7.37 -0.75 4.05
N THR A 71 6.73 0.16 4.81
CA THR A 71 7.09 0.42 6.20
C THR A 71 6.90 -0.81 7.08
N VAL A 72 5.80 -1.55 6.90
CA VAL A 72 5.51 -2.78 7.66
C VAL A 72 6.53 -3.87 7.35
N ILE A 73 6.88 -4.06 6.08
CA ILE A 73 7.91 -5.04 5.66
C ILE A 73 9.27 -4.67 6.26
N ALA A 74 9.69 -3.42 6.12
CA ALA A 74 10.96 -2.94 6.64
C ALA A 74 11.05 -3.09 8.17
N ALA A 75 9.96 -2.79 8.89
CA ALA A 75 9.91 -2.97 10.34
C ALA A 75 10.07 -4.44 10.75
N ALA A 76 9.49 -5.38 9.99
CA ALA A 76 9.65 -6.80 10.23
C ALA A 76 11.10 -7.26 10.02
N GLU A 77 11.76 -6.78 8.97
CA GLU A 77 13.17 -7.08 8.67
C GLU A 77 14.12 -6.57 9.77
N ILE A 78 13.90 -5.35 10.27
CA ILE A 78 14.70 -4.79 11.37
C ILE A 78 14.59 -5.65 12.64
N ILE A 79 13.40 -6.17 12.93
CA ILE A 79 13.17 -7.01 14.11
C ILE A 79 13.85 -8.37 13.96
N ASP A 80 13.73 -9.02 12.80
CA ASP A 80 14.42 -10.29 12.52
C ASP A 80 15.95 -10.12 12.67
N MET A 81 16.53 -9.06 12.10
CA MET A 81 17.95 -8.75 12.23
C MET A 81 18.38 -8.49 13.68
N THR A 82 17.52 -7.82 14.47
CA THR A 82 17.79 -7.52 15.87
C THR A 82 17.75 -8.78 16.74
N ASP A 83 16.78 -9.67 16.50
CA ASP A 83 16.65 -10.96 17.16
C ASP A 83 17.86 -11.86 16.87
N GLU A 84 18.30 -11.93 15.60
CA GLU A 84 19.50 -12.67 15.19
C GLU A 84 20.77 -12.12 15.87
N ALA A 85 20.94 -10.80 15.90
CA ALA A 85 22.08 -10.16 16.55
C ALA A 85 22.10 -10.40 18.07
N ALA A 86 20.93 -10.39 18.72
CA ALA A 86 20.78 -10.69 20.13
C ALA A 86 21.13 -12.16 20.43
N GLN A 87 20.63 -13.10 19.63
CA GLN A 87 20.96 -14.53 19.78
C GLN A 87 22.46 -14.80 19.60
N ALA A 88 23.08 -14.21 18.58
CA ALA A 88 24.52 -14.34 18.35
C ALA A 88 25.35 -13.77 19.53
N SER A 89 24.88 -12.69 20.15
CA SER A 89 25.54 -12.08 21.31
C SER A 89 25.41 -12.95 22.57
N ILE A 90 24.23 -13.54 22.81
CA ILE A 90 23.99 -14.47 23.93
C ILE A 90 24.87 -15.73 23.77
N ALA A 91 24.92 -16.31 22.58
CA ALA A 91 25.73 -17.50 22.30
C ALA A 91 27.23 -17.28 22.54
N ARG A 92 27.73 -16.04 22.37
CA ARG A 92 29.14 -15.69 22.64
C ARG A 92 29.45 -15.44 24.12
N LEU A 93 28.45 -15.19 24.95
CA LEU A 93 28.63 -14.87 26.37
C LEU A 93 28.71 -16.11 27.27
N ASP A 94 28.57 -17.33 26.72
CA ASP A 94 28.67 -18.62 27.45
C ASP A 94 27.78 -18.68 28.71
N ILE A 95 26.65 -17.97 28.69
CA ILE A 95 25.65 -17.98 29.75
C ILE A 95 24.84 -19.29 29.57
N PRO A 96 24.87 -20.23 30.53
CA PRO A 96 24.04 -21.43 30.44
C PRO A 96 22.56 -21.00 30.44
N GLY A 97 21.81 -21.51 29.47
CA GLY A 97 20.37 -21.26 29.32
C GLY A 97 19.53 -21.81 30.45
#